data_AF-A0A345BZG4-F1
#
_entry.id   AF-A0A345BZG4-F1
#
_cell.length_a   1.000
_cell.length_b   1.000
_cell.length_c   1.000
_cell.angle_alpha   90.00
_cell.angle_beta   90.00
_cell.angle_gamma   90.00
#
_symmetry.space_group_name_H-M   'P 1'
#
loop_
_entity.id
_entity.type
_entity.pdbx_description
1 polymer ?
#
loop_
_entity_poly.entity_id
_entity_poly.type
_entity_poly.pdbx_seq_one_letter_code
_entity_poly.pdbx_strand_id
1 'polypeptide(L)' 'MASINVGVDIGGTFTDFVFLDEQGNRSFGKTVTTYPDPSHGFIDGLEKIYKNSGIVTQPLIRSFMAQRLL' A
#
# COMPACT_ATOMS: atom_id res chain seq x y z
N MET A 1 15.79 -11.73 -4.25
CA MET A 1 14.43 -11.17 -4.38
C MET A 1 14.44 -9.85 -3.67
N ALA A 2 14.00 -8.75 -4.30
CA ALA A 2 13.93 -7.46 -3.63
C ALA A 2 12.72 -7.45 -2.67
N SER A 3 12.95 -7.05 -1.44
CA SER A 3 11.89 -6.90 -0.43
C SER A 3 11.39 -5.47 -0.42
N ILE A 4 10.12 -5.29 -0.09
CA ILE A 4 9.57 -3.96 0.21
C ILE A 4 8.80 -4.02 1.52
N ASN A 5 8.80 -2.91 2.24
CA ASN A 5 7.90 -2.69 3.36
C ASN A 5 6.75 -1.82 2.89
N VAL A 6 5.52 -2.19 3.25
CA VAL A 6 4.32 -1.44 2.89
C VAL A 6 3.60 -1.02 4.16
N GLY A 7 3.48 0.29 4.39
CA GLY A 7 2.62 0.86 5.42
C GLY A 7 1.31 1.29 4.81
N VAL A 8 0.18 1.04 5.48
CA VAL A 8 -1.15 1.43 4.98
C VAL A 8 -2.00 2.01 6.10
N ASP A 9 -2.72 3.09 5.80
CA ASP A 9 -3.72 3.66 6.69
C ASP A 9 -5.08 3.55 6.02
N ILE A 10 -5.96 2.72 6.58
CA ILE A 10 -7.30 2.45 6.03
C ILE A 10 -8.31 3.20 6.90
N GLY A 11 -8.90 4.27 6.37
CA GLY A 11 -9.89 5.03 7.13
C GLY A 11 -10.72 6.00 6.30
N GLY A 12 -11.71 6.61 6.95
CA GLY A 12 -12.55 7.69 6.42
C GLY A 12 -12.86 7.59 4.92
N THR A 13 -12.47 8.60 4.16
CA THR A 13 -12.70 8.66 2.71
C THR A 13 -11.62 7.93 1.90
N PHE A 14 -10.41 7.80 2.44
CA PHE A 14 -9.24 7.37 1.66
C PHE A 14 -8.36 6.37 2.40
N THR A 15 -7.79 5.46 1.62
CA THR A 15 -6.73 4.56 2.05
C THR A 15 -5.39 5.06 1.53
N ASP A 16 -4.46 5.33 2.44
CA ASP A 16 -3.11 5.81 2.16
C ASP A 16 -2.11 4.65 2.19
N PHE A 17 -1.14 4.67 1.27
CA PHE A 17 -0.10 3.66 1.14
C PHE A 17 1.29 4.30 1.10
N VAL A 18 2.25 3.66 1.76
CA VAL A 18 3.66 4.00 1.74
C VAL A 18 4.47 2.76 1.39
N PHE A 19 5.25 2.83 0.33
CA PHE A 19 6.18 1.79 -0.11
C PHE A 19 7.60 2.23 0.25
N LEU A 20 8.34 1.34 0.90
CA LEU A 20 9.75 1.54 1.24
C LEU A 20 10.56 0.37 0.67
N ASP A 21 11.49 0.67 -0.24
CA ASP A 21 12.42 -0.33 -0.76
C ASP A 21 13.67 -0.51 0.12
N GLU A 22 14.51 -1.48 -0.23
CA GLU A 22 15.77 -1.76 0.48
C GLU A 22 16.82 -0.65 0.35
N GLN A 23 16.68 0.25 -0.61
CA GLN A 23 17.58 1.39 -0.83
C GLN A 23 17.10 2.64 -0.04
N GLY A 24 15.95 2.56 0.62
CA GLY A 24 15.35 3.67 1.36
C GLY A 24 14.50 4.61 0.50
N ASN A 25 14.24 4.27 -0.76
CA ASN A 25 13.34 5.04 -1.61
C ASN A 25 11.90 4.87 -1.14
N ARG A 26 11.15 5.96 -1.21
CA ARG A 26 9.75 6.02 -0.75
C ARG A 26 8.83 6.36 -1.91
N SER A 27 7.76 5.59 -2.05
CA SER A 27 6.66 5.90 -2.96
C SER A 27 5.35 5.95 -2.18
N PHE A 28 4.49 6.87 -2.56
CA PHE A 28 3.22 7.12 -1.90
C PHE A 28 2.07 6.87 -2.86
N GLY A 29 0.93 6.43 -2.34
CA GLY A 29 -0.29 6.38 -3.12
C GLY A 29 -1.52 6.46 -2.23
N LYS A 30 -2.63 6.90 -2.83
CA LYS A 30 -3.89 7.15 -2.14
C LYS A 30 -5.02 6.63 -3.00
N THR A 31 -5.98 5.96 -2.39
CA THR A 31 -7.17 5.44 -3.06
C THR A 31 -8.40 5.75 -2.23
N VAL A 32 -9.60 5.74 -2.84
CA VAL A 32 -10.85 5.86 -2.08
C VAL A 32 -11.05 4.59 -1.25
N THR A 33 -11.38 4.74 0.03
CA THR A 33 -11.67 3.60 0.90
C THR A 33 -12.90 2.87 0.39
N THR A 34 -12.78 1.56 0.22
CA THR A 34 -13.88 0.71 -0.27
C THR A 34 -14.68 0.19 0.93
N TYR A 35 -15.98 0.50 0.95
CA TYR A 35 -16.92 0.01 1.97
C TYR A 35 -17.96 -0.90 1.32
N PRO A 36 -18.58 -1.83 2.09
CA PRO A 36 -18.40 -2.07 3.52
C PRO A 36 -17.13 -2.85 3.87
N ASP A 37 -16.43 -3.38 2.87
CA ASP A 37 -15.25 -4.23 3.03
C ASP A 37 -13.97 -3.55 2.48
N PRO A 38 -13.12 -2.98 3.37
CA PRO A 38 -11.88 -2.32 2.97
C PRO A 38 -10.82 -3.24 2.38
N SER A 39 -10.94 -4.56 2.54
CA SER A 39 -9.98 -5.51 1.97
C SER A 39 -9.93 -5.43 0.44
N HIS A 40 -11.05 -5.15 -0.23
CA HIS A 40 -11.07 -4.94 -1.68
C HIS A 40 -10.26 -3.71 -2.09
N GLY A 41 -10.50 -2.57 -1.43
CA GLY A 41 -9.77 -1.33 -1.70
C GLY A 41 -8.28 -1.45 -1.40
N PHE A 42 -7.92 -2.22 -0.38
CA PHE A 42 -6.52 -2.54 -0.06
C PHE A 42 -5.84 -3.30 -1.19
N ILE A 43 -6.42 -4.40 -1.69
CA ILE A 43 -5.83 -5.23 -2.75
C ILE A 43 -5.70 -4.42 -4.05
N ASP A 44 -6.77 -3.75 -4.46
CA ASP A 44 -6.80 -2.94 -5.68
C ASP A 44 -5.81 -1.76 -5.59
N GLY A 45 -5.74 -1.11 -4.44
CA GLY A 45 -4.83 0.01 -4.20
C GLY A 45 -3.38 -0.44 -4.23
N LEU A 46 -3.07 -1.58 -3.62
CA LEU A 46 -1.73 -2.13 -3.61
C LEU A 46 -1.25 -2.44 -5.03
N GLU A 47 -2.09 -3.03 -5.88
CA GLU A 47 -1.75 -3.33 -7.28
C GLU A 47 -1.57 -2.04 -8.11
N LYS A 48 -2.50 -1.08 -7.99
CA LYS A 48 -2.45 0.19 -8.73
C LYS A 48 -1.20 0.99 -8.38
N ILE A 49 -0.89 1.11 -7.09
CA ILE A 49 0.22 1.93 -6.63
C ILE A 49 1.56 1.24 -6.91
N TYR A 50 1.61 -0.10 -6.81
CA TYR A 50 2.78 -0.87 -7.24
C TYR A 50 3.09 -0.67 -8.73
N LYS A 51 2.09 -0.70 -9.63
CA LYS A 51 2.31 -0.44 -11.06
C LYS A 51 2.87 0.97 -11.32
N ASN A 52 2.51 1.93 -10.47
CA ASN A 52 2.92 3.33 -10.62
C ASN A 52 4.22 3.68 -9.88
N SER A 53 4.72 2.81 -8.99
CA SER A 53 5.92 3.09 -8.19
C SER A 53 7.23 2.86 -8.94
N GLY A 54 7.17 2.29 -10.15
CA GLY A 54 8.36 1.96 -10.94
C GLY A 54 9.17 0.77 -10.40
N ILE A 55 8.62 0.04 -9.42
CA ILE A 55 9.23 -1.17 -8.88
C ILE A 55 9.08 -2.31 -9.90
N VAL A 56 10.21 -2.83 -10.39
CA VAL A 56 10.25 -3.79 -11.51
C VAL A 56 10.03 -5.24 -11.06
N THR A 57 10.31 -5.56 -9.80
CA THR A 57 10.28 -6.92 -9.27
C THR A 57 9.06 -7.17 -8.41
N GLN A 58 8.40 -8.33 -8.58
CA GLN A 58 7.33 -8.79 -7.69
C GLN A 58 7.79 -8.71 -6.23
N PRO A 59 7.22 -7.79 -5.44
CA PRO A 59 7.68 -7.57 -4.10
C PRO A 59 7.12 -8.64 -3.17
N LEU A 60 7.98 -9.18 -2.32
CA LEU A 60 7.53 -9.85 -1.11
C LEU A 60 7.21 -8.77 -0.08
N ILE A 61 5.92 -8.61 0.26
CA ILE A 61 5.50 -7.76 1.37
C ILE A 61 5.94 -8.42 2.66
N ARG A 62 6.94 -7.84 3.34
CA ARG A 62 7.47 -8.40 4.60
C ARG A 62 6.65 -8.02 5.83
N SER A 63 6.04 -6.85 5.80
CA SER A 63 5.27 -6.30 6.90
C SER A 63 4.20 -5.38 6.35
N PHE A 64 3.04 -5.41 7.00
CA PHE A 64 1.91 -4.56 6.75
C PHE A 64 1.35 -4.11 8.09
N MET A 65 1.17 -2.80 8.25
CA MET A 65 0.48 -2.19 9.38
C MET A 65 -0.74 -1.48 8.81
N ALA A 66 -1.94 -1.87 9.25
CA ALA A 66 -3.17 -1.12 9.07
C ALA A 66 -3.56 -0.49 10.39
N GLN A 67 -3.65 0.83 10.43
CA GLN A 67 -4.29 1.52 11.54
C GLN A 67 -5.71 1.88 11.14
N ARG A 68 -6.68 1.59 12.01
CA ARG A 68 -8.07 2.03 11.86
C ARG A 68 -8.22 3.30 12.68
N LEU A 69 -8.34 4.45 12.02
CA LEU A 69 -8.81 5.67 12.68
C LEU A 69 -10.31 5.51 12.95
N LEU A 70 -10.67 5.59 14.24
CA LEU A 70 -12.02 5.46 14.77
C LEU A 70 -13.01 6.40 14.08
#